data_AF-A0A6G7C3F0-F1
#
_entry.id   AF-A0A6G7C3F0-F1
#
_cell.length_a   1.000
_cell.length_b   1.000
_cell.length_c   1.000
_cell.angle_alpha   90.00
_cell.angle_beta   90.00
_cell.angle_gamma   90.00
#
_symmetry.space_group_name_H-M   'P 1'
#
loop_
_entity.id
_entity.type
_entity.pdbx_description
1 polymer ?
#
loop_
_entity_poly.entity_id
_entity_poly.type
_entity_poly.pdbx_seq_one_letter_code
_entity_poly.pdbx_strand_id
1 'polypeptide(L)'
;MCDTKILSQRGDTHISVCHKCRTYYIWQQSFVLTFTQNKFFDFLNIIKSNGDELFFSTFPDGEFRLIMKTPYPDIVFSFDEEQWQNFRDALQESYYMNEVYGMLNN
;
A
#
# COMPACT_ATOMS: atom_id res chain seq x y z
N MET A 1 -12.01 15.35 -10.13
CA MET A 1 -11.20 14.65 -9.11
C MET A 1 -11.95 14.70 -7.79
N CYS A 2 -12.07 13.57 -7.10
CA CYS A 2 -12.56 13.55 -5.70
C CYS A 2 -11.57 14.35 -4.84
N ASP A 3 -12.05 15.08 -3.85
CA ASP A 3 -11.19 15.70 -2.85
C ASP A 3 -10.74 14.61 -1.87
N THR A 4 -9.46 14.26 -1.90
CA THR A 4 -8.88 13.17 -1.12
C THR A 4 -8.01 13.73 0.01
N LYS A 5 -8.13 13.16 1.21
CA LYS A 5 -7.18 13.43 2.29
C LYS A 5 -6.01 12.47 2.20
N ILE A 6 -4.81 13.02 2.31
CA ILE A 6 -3.56 12.25 2.36
C ILE A 6 -3.46 11.60 3.74
N LEU A 7 -3.19 10.30 3.77
CA LEU A 7 -2.94 9.54 5.00
C LEU A 7 -1.45 9.34 5.24
N SER A 8 -0.67 9.13 4.18
CA SER A 8 0.79 9.01 4.26
C SER A 8 1.45 9.18 2.89
N GLN A 9 2.74 9.49 2.91
CA GLN A 9 3.57 9.57 1.70
C GLN A 9 5.03 9.24 2.03
N ARG A 10 5.58 8.22 1.37
CA ARG A 10 6.98 7.79 1.50
C ARG A 10 7.51 7.36 0.13
N GLY A 11 8.59 7.98 -0.33
CA GLY A 11 9.12 7.73 -1.68
C GLY A 11 8.03 7.85 -2.74
N ASP A 12 7.88 6.81 -3.55
CA ASP A 12 6.86 6.70 -4.60
C ASP A 12 5.49 6.18 -4.11
N THR A 13 5.38 5.84 -2.83
CA THR A 13 4.11 5.40 -2.23
C THR A 13 3.33 6.58 -1.67
N HIS A 14 2.09 6.73 -2.14
CA HIS A 14 1.16 7.73 -1.64
C HIS A 14 -0.17 7.09 -1.29
N ILE A 15 -0.64 7.29 -0.06
CA ILE A 15 -1.91 6.71 0.43
C ILE A 15 -2.88 7.83 0.78
N SER A 16 -4.10 7.71 0.25
CA SER A 16 -5.14 8.72 0.46
C SER A 16 -6.53 8.09 0.56
N VAL A 17 -7.48 8.85 1.09
CA VAL A 17 -8.88 8.44 1.22
C VAL A 17 -9.80 9.54 0.69
N CYS A 18 -10.80 9.16 -0.12
CA CYS A 18 -11.95 10.02 -0.37
C CYS A 18 -13.10 9.59 0.56
N HIS A 19 -13.40 10.40 1.57
CA HIS A 19 -14.50 10.11 2.51
C HIS A 19 -15.88 10.09 1.82
N LYS A 20 -16.07 10.90 0.76
CA LYS A 20 -17.32 10.92 -0.02
C LYS A 20 -17.55 9.59 -0.75
N CYS A 21 -16.51 9.04 -1.36
CA CYS A 21 -16.58 7.76 -2.07
C CYS A 21 -16.38 6.54 -1.15
N ARG A 22 -15.92 6.77 0.09
CA ARG A 22 -15.50 5.72 1.04
C ARG A 22 -14.45 4.79 0.43
N THR A 23 -13.51 5.40 -0.29
CA THR A 23 -12.50 4.69 -1.08
C THR A 23 -11.11 5.09 -0.64
N TYR A 24 -10.28 4.08 -0.40
CA TYR A 24 -8.86 4.22 -0.12
C TYR A 24 -8.07 3.95 -1.39
N TYR A 25 -7.05 4.77 -1.62
CA TYR A 25 -6.15 4.64 -2.75
C TYR A 25 -4.73 4.45 -2.24
N ILE A 26 -4.04 3.46 -2.79
CA ILE A 26 -2.59 3.31 -2.68
C ILE A 26 -2.02 3.54 -4.06
N TRP A 27 -1.32 4.64 -4.22
CA TRP A 27 -0.60 5.00 -5.44
C TRP A 27 0.83 4.54 -5.27
N GLN A 28 1.29 3.71 -6.20
CA GLN A 28 2.69 3.35 -6.37
C GLN A 28 3.11 3.74 -7.78
N GLN A 29 4.41 3.90 -8.02
CA GLN A 29 4.96 4.29 -9.32
C GLN A 29 4.32 3.57 -10.52
N SER A 30 4.10 2.26 -10.41
CA SER A 30 3.65 1.41 -11.53
C SER A 30 2.19 0.94 -11.43
N PHE A 31 1.49 1.22 -10.34
CA PHE A 31 0.12 0.73 -10.14
C PHE A 31 -0.66 1.57 -9.14
N VAL A 32 -1.99 1.46 -9.22
CA VAL A 32 -2.89 2.07 -8.24
C VAL A 32 -3.83 1.00 -7.71
N LEU A 33 -3.89 0.86 -6.39
CA LEU A 33 -4.82 -0.03 -5.72
C LEU A 33 -5.97 0.78 -5.14
N THR A 34 -7.17 0.24 -5.28
CA THR A 34 -8.40 0.89 -4.84
C THR A 34 -9.15 -0.06 -3.92
N PHE A 35 -9.49 0.41 -2.72
CA PHE A 35 -10.08 -0.42 -1.68
C PHE A 35 -11.32 0.23 -1.06
N THR A 36 -12.25 -0.62 -0.62
CA THR A 36 -13.18 -0.25 0.45
C THR A 36 -12.44 -0.23 1.78
N GLN A 37 -12.99 0.43 2.79
CA GLN A 37 -12.37 0.55 4.11
C GLN A 37 -11.97 -0.82 4.71
N ASN A 38 -12.88 -1.79 4.75
CA ASN A 38 -12.58 -3.11 5.33
C ASN A 38 -11.44 -3.81 4.56
N LYS A 39 -11.49 -3.81 3.23
CA LYS A 39 -10.45 -4.43 2.40
C LYS A 39 -9.09 -3.74 2.55
N PHE A 40 -9.08 -2.43 2.78
CA PHE A 40 -7.85 -1.68 3.04
C PHE A 40 -7.20 -2.15 4.35
N PHE A 41 -7.97 -2.29 5.43
CA PHE A 41 -7.46 -2.79 6.70
C PHE A 41 -7.06 -4.27 6.65
N ASP A 42 -7.83 -5.10 5.95
CA ASP A 42 -7.47 -6.51 5.73
C ASP A 42 -6.13 -6.60 4.98
N PHE A 43 -5.96 -5.82 3.90
CA PHE A 43 -4.71 -5.75 3.16
C PHE A 43 -3.55 -5.30 4.05
N LEU A 44 -3.74 -4.26 4.85
CA LEU A 44 -2.73 -3.75 5.76
C LEU A 44 -2.32 -4.80 6.80
N ASN A 45 -3.27 -5.56 7.36
CA ASN A 45 -2.97 -6.64 8.30
C ASN A 45 -2.21 -7.80 7.62
N ILE A 46 -2.57 -8.16 6.39
CA ILE A 46 -1.86 -9.16 5.59
C ILE A 46 -0.40 -8.73 5.35
N ILE A 47 -0.16 -7.48 4.95
CA ILE A 47 1.20 -6.98 4.70
C ILE A 47 2.02 -6.94 6.01
N LYS A 48 1.39 -6.65 7.14
CA LYS A 48 2.04 -6.71 8.46
C LYS A 48 2.38 -8.13 8.90
N SER A 49 1.47 -9.09 8.68
CA SER A 49 1.65 -10.48 9.13
C SER A 49 2.57 -11.28 8.22
N ASN A 50 2.52 -11.02 6.91
CA ASN A 50 3.20 -11.81 5.88
C ASN A 50 4.46 -11.10 5.37
N GLY A 51 5.01 -10.16 6.13
CA GLY A 51 6.21 -9.41 5.80
C GLY A 51 7.47 -10.25 5.57
N ASP A 52 7.39 -11.58 5.78
CA ASP A 52 8.49 -12.54 5.68
C ASP A 52 8.27 -13.66 4.62
N GLU A 53 7.08 -13.78 4.01
CA GLU A 53 6.85 -14.74 2.89
C GLU A 53 7.25 -14.16 1.52
N LEU A 54 8.18 -13.21 1.53
CA LEU A 54 8.59 -12.45 0.36
C LEU A 54 9.61 -13.26 -0.42
N PHE A 55 9.36 -13.44 -1.71
CA PHE A 55 10.30 -14.08 -2.61
C PHE A 55 11.14 -13.01 -3.31
N PHE A 56 12.45 -13.07 -3.12
CA PHE A 56 13.39 -12.27 -3.91
C PHE A 56 13.74 -13.02 -5.19
N SER A 57 13.75 -12.32 -6.31
CA SER A 57 14.14 -12.87 -7.60
C SER A 57 15.02 -11.90 -8.36
N THR A 58 15.99 -12.43 -9.11
CA THR A 58 16.75 -11.66 -10.08
C THR A 58 15.90 -11.46 -11.33
N PHE A 59 15.68 -10.21 -11.72
CA PHE A 59 14.94 -9.86 -12.91
C PHE A 59 15.84 -9.92 -14.16
N PRO A 60 15.28 -9.91 -15.39
CA PRO A 60 16.07 -10.02 -16.62
C PRO A 60 17.10 -8.90 -16.83
N ASP A 61 16.94 -7.77 -16.15
CA ASP A 61 17.90 -6.66 -16.12
C ASP A 61 19.06 -6.88 -15.14
N GLY A 62 19.04 -7.98 -14.37
CA GLY A 62 20.06 -8.32 -13.37
C GLY A 62 19.75 -7.77 -11.98
N GLU A 63 18.69 -6.98 -11.81
CA GLU A 63 18.34 -6.37 -10.53
C GLU A 63 17.59 -7.36 -9.64
N PHE A 64 17.86 -7.31 -8.33
CA PHE A 64 17.12 -8.09 -7.33
C PHE A 64 15.86 -7.33 -6.94
N ARG A 65 14.71 -7.99 -7.09
CA ARG A 65 13.42 -7.44 -6.68
C ARG A 65 12.64 -8.43 -5.85
N LEU A 66 11.93 -7.88 -4.89
CA LEU A 66 10.91 -8.55 -4.12
C LEU A 66 9.67 -8.73 -4.99
N ILE A 67 9.04 -9.90 -4.91
CA ILE A 67 7.78 -10.22 -5.57
C ILE A 67 6.68 -10.43 -4.54
N MET A 68 5.65 -9.59 -4.61
CA MET A 68 4.38 -9.76 -3.90
C MET A 68 3.35 -10.39 -4.83
N LYS A 69 2.86 -11.58 -4.47
CA LYS A 69 1.76 -12.23 -5.20
C LYS A 69 0.46 -11.48 -4.95
N THR A 70 -0.36 -11.36 -5.99
CA THR A 70 -1.74 -10.88 -5.85
C THR A 70 -2.70 -12.08 -5.83
N PRO A 71 -3.98 -11.87 -5.47
CA PRO A 71 -5.00 -12.90 -5.63
C PRO A 71 -5.20 -13.37 -7.08
N TYR A 72 -4.70 -12.60 -8.06
CA TYR A 72 -4.68 -12.98 -9.47
C TYR A 72 -3.30 -13.54 -9.81
N PRO A 73 -3.16 -14.84 -10.11
CA PRO A 73 -1.86 -15.48 -10.28
C PRO A 73 -1.03 -14.90 -11.43
N ASP A 74 -1.69 -14.29 -12.42
CA ASP A 74 -1.06 -13.67 -13.59
C ASP A 74 -0.51 -12.26 -13.31
N ILE A 75 -0.78 -11.70 -12.14
CA ILE A 75 -0.35 -10.36 -11.74
C ILE A 75 0.43 -10.45 -10.43
N VAL A 76 1.64 -9.91 -10.46
CA VAL A 76 2.48 -9.73 -9.28
C VAL A 76 2.93 -8.28 -9.19
N PHE A 77 3.19 -7.82 -7.97
CA PHE A 77 3.85 -6.54 -7.74
C PHE A 77 5.31 -6.78 -7.42
N SER A 78 6.18 -6.00 -8.05
CA SER A 78 7.62 -6.05 -7.81
C SER A 78 8.09 -4.77 -7.17
N PHE A 79 9.00 -4.89 -6.22
CA PHE A 79 9.62 -3.76 -5.52
C PHE A 79 11.12 -4.00 -5.44
N ASP A 80 11.92 -2.95 -5.58
CA ASP A 80 13.25 -2.99 -4.96
C ASP A 80 13.12 -2.91 -3.42
N GLU A 81 14.24 -3.05 -2.71
CA GLU A 81 14.26 -3.06 -1.25
C GLU A 81 13.77 -1.74 -0.64
N GLU A 82 14.20 -0.61 -1.20
CA GLU A 82 13.82 0.71 -0.71
C GLU A 82 12.33 0.99 -0.95
N GLN A 83 11.84 0.68 -2.16
CA GLN A 83 10.44 0.76 -2.53
C GLN A 83 9.57 -0.09 -1.61
N TRP A 84 10.03 -1.30 -1.27
CA TRP A 84 9.30 -2.17 -0.36
C TRP A 84 9.22 -1.59 1.05
N GLN A 85 10.33 -1.06 1.55
CA GLN A 85 10.37 -0.45 2.87
C GLN A 85 9.48 0.79 2.95
N ASN A 86 9.61 1.69 1.96
CA ASN A 86 8.75 2.88 1.84
C ASN A 86 7.26 2.50 1.76
N PHE A 87 6.93 1.45 1.00
CA PHE A 87 5.56 0.97 0.87
C PHE A 87 4.98 0.47 2.20
N ARG A 88 5.75 -0.33 2.96
CA ARG A 88 5.35 -0.82 4.29
C ARG A 88 5.20 0.32 5.30
N ASP A 89 6.14 1.25 5.31
CA ASP A 89 6.11 2.38 6.25
C ASP A 89 4.94 3.32 5.95
N ALA A 90 4.69 3.63 4.67
CA ALA A 90 3.51 4.40 4.27
C ALA A 90 2.21 3.69 4.68
N LEU A 91 2.10 2.37 4.49
CA LEU A 91 0.95 1.60 4.96
C LEU A 91 0.77 1.75 6.48
N GLN A 92 1.82 1.53 7.25
CA GLN A 92 1.77 1.64 8.71
C GLN A 92 1.38 3.05 9.18
N GLU A 93 1.93 4.10 8.58
CA GLU A 93 1.59 5.49 8.87
C GLU A 93 0.13 5.81 8.53
N SER A 94 -0.36 5.30 7.40
CA SER A 94 -1.73 5.55 6.97
C SER A 94 -2.76 4.96 7.94
N TYR A 95 -2.44 3.85 8.60
CA TYR A 95 -3.25 3.28 9.68
C TYR A 95 -3.38 4.25 10.84
N TYR A 96 -2.25 4.78 11.33
CA TYR A 96 -2.24 5.73 12.43
C TYR A 96 -2.98 7.03 12.07
N MET A 97 -2.81 7.55 10.86
CA MET A 97 -3.52 8.76 10.43
C MET A 97 -5.03 8.55 10.30
N ASN A 98 -5.47 7.36 9.91
CA ASN A 98 -6.90 7.01 9.91
C ASN A 98 -7.49 7.08 11.33
N GLU A 99 -6.79 6.51 12.31
CA GLU A 99 -7.21 6.54 13.72
C GLU A 99 -7.29 7.99 14.25
N VAL A 100 -6.28 8.82 13.95
CA VAL A 100 -6.26 10.24 14.32
C VAL A 100 -7.45 10.99 13.71
N TYR A 101 -7.74 10.79 12.42
CA TYR A 101 -8.90 11.41 11.80
C TYR A 101 -10.22 10.87 12.34
N GLY A 102 -10.30 9.62 12.77
CA GLY A 102 -11.45 9.07 13.47
C GLY A 102 -11.70 9.78 14.81
N MET A 103 -10.64 10.11 15.54
CA MET A 103 -10.74 10.83 16.82
C MET A 103 -11.14 12.30 16.65
N LEU A 104 -10.66 12.97 15.61
CA LEU A 104 -10.92 14.40 15.38
C LEU A 104 -12.33 14.71 14.82
N ASN A 105 -13.01 13.71 14.26
CA ASN A 105 -14.35 13.88 13.67
C ASN A 105 -15.47 13.30 14.57
N ASN A 106 -15.15 12.92 15.80
CA ASN A 106 -16.11 12.61 16.87
C ASN A 106 -16.21 13.78 17.84
#